data_AF-X0VA19-F1
#
_entry.id   AF-X0VA19-F1
#
_cell.length_a   1.000
_cell.length_b   1.000
_cell.length_c   1.000
_cell.angle_alpha   90.00
_cell.angle_beta   90.00
_cell.angle_gamma   90.00
#
_symmetry.space_group_name_H-M   'P 1'
#
loop_
_entity.id
_entity.type
_entity.pdbx_description
1 polymer ?
#
loop_
_entity_poly.entity_id
_entity_poly.type
_entity_poly.pdbx_seq_one_letter_code
_entity_poly.pdbx_strand_id
1 'polypeptide(L)'
;VMVNESGASVYSASEAAREEFPDLDVVYRGAVSIGRRLMDPLAELVKIDPKSIGVGQYQHDVNPLALKRSLDDVVMSCVNAVGVDVNTASQQLLTYVSGLGPQLAKNIVTYRDEHGALSSREELKKVSRLGPKAFEQAAGFLRIRTGDNPLDASAVHPESYGIVETMARDLGFDVTDLLKNDMLRKKIDPNRYVTDSVGIPTLTDILAELDKPGRDPRKQFESFKFQEGIEKIEHVQPGMSLPGVVTNVTAFGAFV
;
A
#
# COMPACT_ATOMS: atom_id res chain seq x y z
N VAL A 1 6.87 20.37 9.03
CA VAL A 1 5.62 19.66 8.66
C VAL A 1 5.13 18.98 9.91
N MET A 2 3.87 19.19 10.30
CA MET A 2 3.28 18.51 11.46
C MET A 2 2.90 17.08 11.08
N VAL A 3 3.12 16.14 11.99
CA VAL A 3 2.81 14.71 11.80
C VAL A 3 1.95 14.25 12.98
N ASN A 4 0.90 13.47 12.70
CA ASN A 4 0.08 12.88 13.73
C ASN A 4 0.90 11.85 14.54
N GLU A 5 0.91 11.98 15.87
CA GLU A 5 1.63 11.11 16.80
C GLU A 5 0.77 9.96 17.37
N SER A 6 -0.51 9.89 17.00
CA SER A 6 -1.45 8.93 17.56
C SER A 6 -1.00 7.49 17.29
N GLY A 7 -0.94 6.68 18.35
CA GLY A 7 -0.38 5.33 18.30
C GLY A 7 1.16 5.24 18.28
N ALA A 8 1.92 6.34 18.26
CA ALA A 8 3.39 6.28 18.29
C ALA A 8 3.92 5.73 19.62
N SER A 9 3.26 6.06 20.72
CA SER A 9 3.52 5.46 22.04
C SER A 9 3.26 3.95 22.03
N VAL A 10 2.18 3.52 21.39
CA VAL A 10 1.82 2.09 21.25
C VAL A 10 2.85 1.33 20.41
N TYR A 11 3.28 1.91 19.27
CA TYR A 11 4.39 1.36 18.50
C TYR A 11 5.65 1.24 19.35
N SER A 12 6.06 2.31 20.04
CA SER A 12 7.33 2.35 20.76
C SER A 12 7.50 1.28 21.85
N ALA A 13 6.38 0.84 22.43
CA ALA A 13 6.33 -0.21 23.43
C ALA A 13 6.07 -1.62 22.84
N SER A 14 5.81 -1.73 21.54
CA SER A 14 5.49 -2.98 20.85
C SER A 14 6.71 -3.90 20.69
N GLU A 15 6.45 -5.19 20.49
CA GLU A 15 7.48 -6.17 20.15
C GLU A 15 8.17 -5.82 18.82
N ALA A 16 7.41 -5.39 17.81
CA ALA A 16 7.96 -4.98 16.52
C ALA A 16 8.99 -3.84 16.66
N ALA A 17 8.72 -2.83 17.50
CA ALA A 17 9.69 -1.75 17.73
C ALA A 17 10.91 -2.19 18.54
N ARG A 18 10.77 -3.18 19.43
CA ARG A 18 11.89 -3.78 20.17
C ARG A 18 12.77 -4.64 19.26
N GLU A 19 12.18 -5.35 18.30
CA GLU A 19 12.91 -6.11 17.28
C GLU A 19 13.64 -5.17 16.31
N GLU A 20 12.99 -4.11 15.84
CA GLU A 20 13.61 -3.13 14.94
C GLU A 20 14.73 -2.32 15.62
N PHE A 21 14.56 -2.00 16.91
CA PHE A 21 15.46 -1.13 17.66
C PHE A 21 15.72 -1.66 19.08
N PRO A 22 16.48 -2.77 19.22
CA PRO A 22 16.71 -3.40 20.53
C PRO A 22 17.42 -2.45 21.51
N ASP A 23 18.34 -1.64 21.01
CA ASP A 23 19.23 -0.79 21.83
C ASP A 23 18.68 0.63 22.07
N LEU A 24 17.53 0.99 21.50
CA LEU A 24 16.93 2.32 21.70
C LEU A 24 15.90 2.30 22.84
N ASP A 25 15.91 3.36 23.65
CA ASP A 25 14.85 3.59 24.63
C ASP A 25 13.48 3.85 23.96
N VAL A 26 12.40 3.61 24.71
CA VAL A 26 11.01 3.79 24.25
C VAL A 26 10.76 5.18 23.67
N VAL A 27 11.33 6.24 24.25
CA VAL A 27 11.13 7.62 23.75
C VAL A 27 11.70 7.78 22.34
N TYR A 28 12.90 7.25 22.09
CA TYR A 28 13.54 7.35 20.78
C TYR A 28 12.83 6.51 19.72
N ARG A 29 12.31 5.33 20.08
CA ARG A 29 11.47 4.52 19.16
C ARG A 29 10.22 5.28 18.71
N GLY A 30 9.58 6.01 19.63
CA GLY A 30 8.45 6.88 19.31
C GLY A 30 8.82 7.98 18.31
N ALA A 31 9.95 8.66 18.54
CA ALA A 31 10.46 9.70 17.64
C ALA A 31 10.79 9.15 16.23
N VAL A 32 11.39 7.96 16.15
CA VAL A 32 11.65 7.28 14.87
C VAL A 32 10.34 7.02 14.12
N SER A 33 9.28 6.58 14.81
CA SER A 33 7.99 6.34 14.18
C SER A 33 7.40 7.62 13.58
N ILE A 34 7.45 8.74 14.30
CA ILE A 34 6.98 10.04 13.80
C ILE A 34 7.77 10.45 12.54
N GLY A 35 9.09 10.29 12.55
CA GLY A 35 9.92 10.57 11.37
C GLY A 35 9.57 9.69 10.17
N ARG A 36 9.33 8.38 10.38
CA ARG A 36 8.96 7.44 9.32
C ARG A 36 7.56 7.66 8.76
N ARG A 37 6.60 8.07 9.60
CA ARG A 37 5.25 8.46 9.14
C ARG A 37 5.27 9.61 8.16
N LEU A 38 6.20 10.56 8.30
CA LEU A 38 6.35 11.64 7.34
C LEU A 38 6.83 11.14 5.97
N MET A 39 7.69 10.12 5.95
CA MET A 39 8.23 9.54 4.72
C MET A 39 7.22 8.64 4.00
N ASP A 40 6.59 7.72 4.73
CA ASP A 40 5.50 6.88 4.23
C ASP A 40 4.51 6.55 5.36
N PRO A 41 3.36 7.25 5.45
CA PRO A 41 2.37 7.00 6.48
C PRO A 41 1.85 5.56 6.48
N LEU A 42 1.65 4.96 5.31
CA LEU A 42 1.07 3.63 5.20
C LEU A 42 2.05 2.59 5.74
N ALA A 43 3.31 2.64 5.32
CA ALA A 43 4.33 1.67 5.74
C ALA A 43 4.63 1.71 7.25
N GLU A 44 4.41 2.85 7.90
CA GLU A 44 4.65 3.01 9.33
C GLU A 44 3.40 2.75 10.19
N LEU A 45 2.21 3.19 9.76
CA LEU A 45 0.97 2.98 10.54
C LEU A 45 0.52 1.51 10.59
N VAL A 46 0.84 0.71 9.57
CA VAL A 46 0.54 -0.74 9.57
C VAL A 46 1.26 -1.52 10.67
N LYS A 47 2.29 -0.93 11.30
CA LYS A 47 3.02 -1.54 12.42
C LYS A 47 2.29 -1.43 13.75
N ILE A 48 1.16 -0.73 13.79
CA ILE A 48 0.39 -0.45 15.00
C ILE A 48 -0.92 -1.24 14.90
N ASP A 49 -1.39 -1.78 16.03
CA ASP A 49 -2.76 -2.34 16.08
C ASP A 49 -3.74 -1.23 15.63
N PRO A 50 -4.52 -1.41 14.56
CA PRO A 50 -5.32 -0.34 13.98
C PRO A 50 -6.25 0.35 14.98
N LYS A 51 -6.78 -0.39 15.96
CA LYS A 51 -7.62 0.19 17.04
C LYS A 51 -6.89 1.16 17.96
N SER A 52 -5.56 1.08 17.98
CA SER A 52 -4.67 1.88 18.82
C SER A 52 -4.14 3.14 18.13
N ILE A 53 -4.49 3.34 16.85
CA ILE A 53 -4.17 4.58 16.14
C ILE A 53 -4.99 5.76 16.68
N GLY A 54 -6.12 5.52 17.37
CA GLY A 54 -6.93 6.60 17.94
C GLY A 54 -7.82 7.25 16.89
N VAL A 55 -8.79 6.50 16.38
CA VAL A 55 -9.61 6.90 15.21
C VAL A 55 -10.91 7.63 15.57
N GLY A 56 -11.18 7.83 16.87
CA GLY A 56 -12.37 8.56 17.31
C GLY A 56 -12.47 8.72 18.82
N GLN A 57 -13.26 9.69 19.26
CA GLN A 57 -13.40 10.10 20.66
C GLN A 57 -13.93 8.97 21.56
N TYR A 58 -14.89 8.19 21.08
CA TYR A 58 -15.59 7.15 21.84
C TYR A 58 -15.22 5.73 21.37
N GLN A 59 -14.01 5.56 20.79
CA GLN A 59 -13.58 4.26 20.26
C GLN A 59 -13.50 3.15 21.33
N HIS A 60 -13.44 3.52 22.60
CA HIS A 60 -13.43 2.57 23.72
C HIS A 60 -14.85 2.16 24.17
N ASP A 61 -15.88 2.88 23.72
CA ASP A 61 -17.28 2.63 24.08
C ASP A 61 -18.01 1.73 23.06
N VAL A 62 -17.33 1.37 21.96
CA VAL A 62 -17.85 0.47 20.93
C VAL A 62 -17.38 -0.98 21.15
N ASN A 63 -18.01 -1.92 20.46
CA ASN A 63 -17.59 -3.32 20.49
C ASN A 63 -16.14 -3.48 19.97
N PRO A 64 -15.17 -3.92 20.80
CA PRO A 64 -13.77 -3.93 20.42
C PRO A 64 -13.45 -4.91 19.27
N LEU A 65 -14.17 -6.02 19.18
CA LEU A 65 -13.96 -7.02 18.13
C LEU A 65 -14.46 -6.52 16.77
N ALA A 66 -15.65 -5.89 16.77
CA ALA A 66 -16.22 -5.30 15.56
C ALA A 66 -15.36 -4.11 15.06
N LEU A 67 -14.90 -3.25 15.98
CA LEU A 67 -14.00 -2.14 15.66
C LEU A 67 -12.70 -2.67 15.04
N LYS A 68 -12.05 -3.63 15.69
CA LYS A 68 -10.80 -4.22 15.18
C LYS A 68 -10.98 -4.76 13.76
N ARG A 69 -12.02 -5.57 13.54
CA ARG A 69 -12.30 -6.15 12.22
C ARG A 69 -12.50 -5.06 11.16
N SER A 70 -13.30 -4.05 11.46
CA SER A 70 -13.57 -2.95 10.53
C SER A 70 -12.30 -2.18 10.19
N LEU A 71 -11.42 -1.95 11.15
CA LEU A 71 -10.16 -1.23 10.92
C LEU A 71 -9.15 -2.10 10.16
N ASP A 72 -9.07 -3.40 10.46
CA ASP A 72 -8.26 -4.34 9.69
C ASP A 72 -8.71 -4.36 8.21
N ASP A 73 -10.01 -4.35 7.94
CA ASP A 73 -10.56 -4.30 6.59
C ASP A 73 -10.15 -3.03 5.84
N VAL A 74 -10.16 -1.87 6.50
CA VAL A 74 -9.67 -0.61 5.93
C VAL A 74 -8.18 -0.67 5.66
N VAL A 75 -7.37 -1.20 6.58
CA VAL A 75 -5.93 -1.33 6.39
C VAL A 75 -5.62 -2.26 5.22
N MET A 76 -6.27 -3.41 5.13
CA MET A 76 -6.15 -4.32 3.98
C MET A 76 -6.53 -3.60 2.68
N SER A 77 -7.65 -2.89 2.64
CA SER A 77 -8.06 -2.15 1.45
C SER A 77 -7.00 -1.11 1.02
N CYS A 78 -6.48 -0.32 1.95
CA CYS A 78 -5.43 0.66 1.69
C CYS A 78 -4.12 0.03 1.18
N VAL A 79 -3.66 -1.05 1.83
CA VAL A 79 -2.41 -1.74 1.46
C VAL A 79 -2.51 -2.34 0.06
N ASN A 80 -3.61 -3.01 -0.25
CA ASN A 80 -3.80 -3.66 -1.55
C ASN A 80 -4.08 -2.64 -2.66
N ALA A 81 -4.76 -1.52 -2.36
CA ALA A 81 -4.93 -0.43 -3.32
C ALA A 81 -3.60 0.24 -3.69
N VAL A 82 -2.73 0.47 -2.71
CA VAL A 82 -1.41 1.06 -2.96
C VAL A 82 -0.47 0.06 -3.61
N GLY A 83 -0.54 -1.23 -3.24
CA GLY A 83 0.38 -2.29 -3.65
C GLY A 83 1.73 -2.18 -2.94
N VAL A 84 2.46 -3.29 -2.87
CA VAL A 84 3.62 -3.45 -1.98
C VAL A 84 4.83 -3.93 -2.77
N ASP A 85 5.97 -3.26 -2.64
CA ASP A 85 7.24 -3.78 -3.15
C ASP A 85 7.75 -4.90 -2.24
N VAL A 86 7.73 -6.13 -2.76
CA VAL A 86 8.04 -7.33 -1.96
C VAL A 86 9.49 -7.37 -1.48
N ASN A 87 10.41 -6.72 -2.20
CA ASN A 87 11.82 -6.73 -1.87
C ASN A 87 12.18 -5.73 -0.77
N THR A 88 11.33 -4.74 -0.49
CA THR A 88 11.58 -3.73 0.55
C THR A 88 10.57 -3.75 1.68
N ALA A 89 9.41 -4.37 1.50
CA ALA A 89 8.35 -4.37 2.50
C ALA A 89 8.76 -5.07 3.80
N SER A 90 8.24 -4.53 4.91
CA SER A 90 8.30 -5.17 6.22
C SER A 90 7.32 -6.33 6.32
N GLN A 91 7.53 -7.21 7.30
CA GLN A 91 6.59 -8.29 7.62
C GLN A 91 5.19 -7.73 7.97
N GLN A 92 5.13 -6.60 8.69
CA GLN A 92 3.87 -5.97 9.10
C GLN A 92 3.09 -5.47 7.89
N LEU A 93 3.75 -4.88 6.89
CA LEU A 93 3.08 -4.45 5.66
C LEU A 93 2.59 -5.64 4.83
N LEU A 94 3.44 -6.67 4.67
CA LEU A 94 3.08 -7.89 3.94
C LEU A 94 1.92 -8.65 4.58
N THR A 95 1.74 -8.56 5.89
CA THR A 95 0.65 -9.21 6.62
C THR A 95 -0.73 -8.80 6.10
N TYR A 96 -0.86 -7.56 5.64
CA TYR A 96 -2.13 -7.00 5.13
C TYR A 96 -2.32 -7.16 3.61
N VAL A 97 -1.37 -7.78 2.91
CA VAL A 97 -1.56 -8.14 1.50
C VAL A 97 -2.53 -9.32 1.41
N SER A 98 -3.45 -9.23 0.45
CA SER A 98 -4.47 -10.25 0.20
C SER A 98 -3.84 -11.65 0.11
N GLY A 99 -4.39 -12.60 0.86
CA GLY A 99 -3.94 -14.00 0.82
C GLY A 99 -2.66 -14.34 1.61
N LEU A 100 -1.98 -13.38 2.25
CA LEU A 100 -0.73 -13.64 3.00
C LEU A 100 -0.95 -13.89 4.50
N GLY A 101 -1.35 -12.86 5.24
CA GLY A 101 -1.38 -12.91 6.70
C GLY A 101 0.02 -13.07 7.35
N PRO A 102 0.09 -13.20 8.69
CA PRO A 102 1.35 -13.06 9.43
C PRO A 102 2.40 -14.13 9.09
N GLN A 103 1.97 -15.38 8.91
CA GLN A 103 2.89 -16.49 8.68
C GLN A 103 3.54 -16.43 7.30
N LEU A 104 2.77 -16.15 6.24
CA LEU A 104 3.33 -16.04 4.89
C LEU A 104 4.16 -14.76 4.73
N ALA A 105 3.75 -13.66 5.37
CA ALA A 105 4.56 -12.45 5.43
C ALA A 105 5.96 -12.71 6.01
N LYS A 106 6.02 -13.45 7.14
CA LYS A 106 7.30 -13.86 7.72
C LYS A 106 8.10 -14.74 6.76
N ASN A 107 7.47 -15.73 6.15
CA ASN A 107 8.15 -16.65 5.23
C ASN A 107 8.72 -15.94 3.99
N ILE A 108 8.04 -14.92 3.47
CA ILE A 108 8.54 -14.09 2.35
C ILE A 108 9.79 -13.32 2.78
N VAL A 109 9.77 -12.68 3.94
CA VAL A 109 10.95 -11.97 4.48
C VAL A 109 12.11 -12.93 4.68
N THR A 110 11.88 -14.08 5.33
CA THR A 110 12.91 -15.11 5.52
C THR A 110 13.47 -15.60 4.17
N TYR A 111 12.62 -15.86 3.18
CA TYR A 111 13.07 -16.29 1.86
C TYR A 111 14.00 -15.24 1.22
N ARG A 112 13.62 -13.95 1.28
CA ARG A 112 14.44 -12.84 0.77
C ARG A 112 15.77 -12.70 1.52
N ASP A 113 15.76 -12.88 2.83
CA ASP A 113 16.97 -12.76 3.65
C ASP A 113 17.96 -13.91 3.35
N GLU A 114 17.44 -15.10 3.01
CA GLU A 114 18.25 -16.27 2.68
C GLU A 114 18.71 -16.33 1.21
N HIS A 115 17.88 -15.88 0.26
CA HIS A 115 18.09 -16.06 -1.18
C HIS A 115 18.40 -14.75 -1.92
N GLY A 116 18.30 -13.60 -1.25
CA GLY A 116 18.40 -12.28 -1.86
C GLY A 116 17.05 -11.77 -2.40
N ALA A 117 17.11 -10.64 -3.11
CA ALA A 117 15.94 -10.01 -3.71
C ALA A 117 15.30 -10.92 -4.77
N LEU A 118 13.98 -10.99 -4.79
CA LEU A 118 13.22 -11.74 -5.79
C LEU A 118 13.33 -11.03 -7.15
N SER A 119 13.65 -11.78 -8.20
CA SER A 119 13.76 -11.24 -9.56
C SER A 119 12.46 -11.34 -10.35
N SER A 120 11.52 -12.20 -9.94
CA SER A 120 10.21 -12.32 -10.56
C SER A 120 9.13 -12.79 -9.58
N ARG A 121 7.86 -12.51 -9.89
CA ARG A 121 6.73 -12.98 -9.07
C ARG A 121 6.68 -14.50 -8.99
N GLU A 122 7.11 -15.20 -10.02
CA GLU A 122 7.16 -16.67 -10.05
C GLU A 122 8.01 -17.25 -8.92
N GLU A 123 9.02 -16.52 -8.44
CA GLU A 123 9.84 -16.94 -7.31
C GLU A 123 9.06 -17.03 -6.00
N LEU A 124 7.93 -16.31 -5.88
CA LEU A 124 7.05 -16.42 -4.70
C LEU A 124 6.51 -17.84 -4.53
N LYS A 125 6.39 -18.64 -5.61
CA LYS A 125 5.99 -20.05 -5.53
C LYS A 125 7.03 -20.93 -4.84
N LYS A 126 8.27 -20.46 -4.70
CA LYS A 126 9.34 -21.13 -3.95
C LYS A 126 9.28 -20.84 -2.45
N VAL A 127 8.49 -19.83 -2.03
CA VAL A 127 8.35 -19.47 -0.62
C VAL A 127 7.60 -20.57 0.13
N SER A 128 8.15 -20.97 1.28
CA SER A 128 7.55 -22.02 2.11
C SER A 128 6.09 -21.72 2.46
N ARG A 129 5.22 -22.71 2.25
CA ARG A 129 3.76 -22.67 2.50
C ARG A 129 2.97 -21.68 1.64
N LEU A 130 3.60 -20.97 0.70
CA LEU A 130 2.90 -20.12 -0.27
C LEU A 130 2.35 -21.00 -1.40
N GLY A 131 1.14 -21.51 -1.20
CA GLY A 131 0.45 -22.36 -2.17
C GLY A 131 -0.13 -21.58 -3.36
N PRO A 132 -0.64 -22.29 -4.39
CA PRO A 132 -1.15 -21.68 -5.62
C PRO A 132 -2.31 -20.70 -5.37
N LYS A 133 -3.19 -20.99 -4.40
CA LYS A 133 -4.27 -20.07 -4.02
C LYS A 133 -3.78 -18.80 -3.32
N ALA A 134 -2.79 -18.92 -2.43
CA ALA A 134 -2.19 -17.74 -1.81
C ALA A 134 -1.47 -16.88 -2.86
N PHE A 135 -0.77 -17.52 -3.80
CA PHE A 135 -0.15 -16.84 -4.94
C PHE A 135 -1.17 -16.09 -5.79
N GLU A 136 -2.24 -16.75 -6.23
CA GLU A 136 -3.33 -16.15 -7.02
C GLU A 136 -3.96 -14.94 -6.30
N GLN A 137 -4.11 -15.00 -4.98
CA GLN A 137 -4.70 -13.88 -4.23
C GLN A 137 -3.72 -12.72 -4.00
N ALA A 138 -2.42 -12.98 -3.92
CA ALA A 138 -1.41 -11.99 -3.53
C ALA A 138 -0.67 -11.36 -4.72
N ALA A 139 -0.47 -12.11 -5.82
CA ALA A 139 0.52 -11.75 -6.84
C ALA A 139 0.27 -10.40 -7.49
N GLY A 140 -0.99 -10.02 -7.73
CA GLY A 140 -1.34 -8.71 -8.32
C GLY A 140 -1.01 -7.51 -7.43
N PHE A 141 -0.85 -7.73 -6.11
CA PHE A 141 -0.58 -6.68 -5.13
C PHE A 141 0.90 -6.59 -4.74
N LEU A 142 1.69 -7.63 -5.04
CA LEU A 142 3.13 -7.68 -4.79
C LEU A 142 3.88 -7.23 -6.04
N ARG A 143 4.70 -6.20 -5.94
CA ARG A 143 5.48 -5.63 -7.05
C ARG A 143 6.95 -5.93 -6.91
N ILE A 144 7.63 -6.07 -8.03
CA ILE A 144 9.08 -6.19 -8.15
C ILE A 144 9.55 -5.12 -9.15
N ARG A 145 10.11 -4.02 -8.64
CA ARG A 145 10.47 -2.84 -9.47
C ARG A 145 11.63 -3.08 -10.42
N THR A 146 12.57 -3.93 -10.02
CA THR A 146 13.81 -4.21 -10.76
C THR A 146 13.90 -5.68 -11.15
N GLY A 147 12.77 -6.26 -11.54
CA GLY A 147 12.66 -7.67 -11.90
C GLY A 147 12.96 -7.95 -13.38
N ASP A 148 13.03 -9.24 -13.71
CA ASP A 148 13.29 -9.72 -15.08
C ASP A 148 12.10 -9.46 -16.00
N ASN A 149 10.87 -9.61 -15.48
CA ASN A 149 9.63 -9.34 -16.21
C ASN A 149 9.13 -7.91 -15.91
N PRO A 150 9.00 -7.03 -16.91
CA PRO A 150 8.57 -5.65 -16.68
C PRO A 150 7.12 -5.53 -16.16
N LEU A 151 6.28 -6.55 -16.34
CA LEU A 151 4.92 -6.57 -15.81
C LEU A 151 4.86 -6.77 -14.30
N ASP A 152 5.92 -7.31 -13.69
CA ASP A 152 5.99 -7.51 -12.23
C ASP A 152 6.06 -6.18 -11.46
N ALA A 153 6.40 -5.07 -12.13
CA ALA A 153 6.33 -3.72 -11.58
C ALA A 153 4.91 -3.12 -11.61
N SER A 154 3.95 -3.79 -12.24
CA SER A 154 2.59 -3.32 -12.47
C SER A 154 1.56 -4.06 -11.61
N ALA A 155 0.29 -3.65 -11.64
CA ALA A 155 -0.84 -4.38 -11.07
C ALA A 155 -1.43 -5.46 -12.00
N VAL A 156 -0.87 -5.64 -13.21
CA VAL A 156 -1.30 -6.72 -14.12
C VAL A 156 -1.04 -8.05 -13.43
N HIS A 157 -2.07 -8.87 -13.27
CA HIS A 157 -1.96 -10.16 -12.60
C HIS A 157 -1.22 -11.16 -13.51
N PRO A 158 -0.36 -12.06 -12.99
CA PRO A 158 0.36 -13.06 -13.79
C PRO A 158 -0.52 -13.94 -14.69
N GLU A 159 -1.79 -14.18 -14.30
CA GLU A 159 -2.75 -14.91 -15.14
C GLU A 159 -3.03 -14.23 -16.49
N SER A 160 -2.81 -12.92 -16.58
CA SER A 160 -3.05 -12.10 -17.77
C SER A 160 -1.78 -11.83 -18.58
N TYR A 161 -0.61 -12.35 -18.19
CA TYR A 161 0.66 -12.08 -18.90
C TYR A 161 0.62 -12.56 -20.35
N GLY A 162 0.07 -13.77 -20.59
CA GLY A 162 -0.06 -14.29 -21.95
C GLY A 162 -0.95 -13.43 -22.87
N ILE A 163 -1.93 -12.73 -22.31
CA ILE A 163 -2.78 -11.79 -23.07
C ILE A 163 -1.97 -10.57 -23.48
N VAL A 164 -1.20 -9.98 -22.55
CA VAL A 164 -0.35 -8.82 -22.85
C VAL A 164 0.74 -9.16 -23.87
N GLU A 165 1.36 -10.34 -23.75
CA GLU A 165 2.32 -10.84 -24.74
C GLU A 165 1.69 -11.02 -26.13
N THR A 166 0.44 -11.47 -26.19
CA THR A 166 -0.30 -11.63 -27.45
C THR A 166 -0.62 -10.28 -28.08
N MET A 167 -1.05 -9.30 -27.28
CA MET A 167 -1.26 -7.92 -27.72
C MET A 167 0.01 -7.31 -28.34
N ALA A 168 1.16 -7.54 -27.71
CA ALA A 168 2.44 -7.04 -28.20
C ALA A 168 2.81 -7.71 -29.54
N ARG A 169 2.70 -9.04 -29.60
CA ARG A 169 3.00 -9.86 -30.77
C ARG A 169 2.13 -9.49 -31.98
N ASP A 170 0.85 -9.25 -31.79
CA ASP A 170 -0.09 -8.85 -32.87
C ASP A 170 0.28 -7.51 -33.51
N LEU A 171 0.96 -6.63 -32.77
CA LEU A 171 1.49 -5.37 -33.29
C LEU A 171 2.94 -5.50 -33.80
N GLY A 172 3.58 -6.65 -33.62
CA GLY A 172 4.97 -6.90 -34.01
C GLY A 172 6.02 -6.31 -33.06
N PHE A 173 5.68 -6.15 -31.78
CA PHE A 173 6.53 -5.54 -30.76
C PHE A 173 6.64 -6.41 -29.50
N ASP A 174 7.53 -6.03 -28.58
CA ASP A 174 7.64 -6.66 -27.27
C ASP A 174 6.81 -5.91 -26.21
N VAL A 175 6.59 -6.55 -25.05
CA VAL A 175 5.85 -5.97 -23.93
C VAL A 175 6.50 -4.66 -23.44
N THR A 176 7.83 -4.57 -23.51
CA THR A 176 8.57 -3.35 -23.13
C THR A 176 8.26 -2.16 -24.05
N ASP A 177 7.96 -2.41 -25.32
CA ASP A 177 7.52 -1.37 -26.26
C ASP A 177 6.11 -0.90 -25.94
N LEU A 178 5.20 -1.82 -25.59
CA LEU A 178 3.85 -1.49 -25.15
C LEU A 178 3.85 -0.61 -23.90
N LEU A 179 4.78 -0.81 -22.96
CA LEU A 179 4.91 0.02 -21.77
C LEU A 179 5.41 1.43 -22.08
N LYS A 180 6.29 1.57 -23.09
CA LYS A 180 6.92 2.86 -23.44
C LYS A 180 6.09 3.71 -24.42
N ASN A 181 5.25 3.09 -25.25
CA ASN A 181 4.63 3.76 -26.39
C ASN A 181 3.10 3.80 -26.33
N ASP A 182 2.57 4.96 -25.96
CA ASP A 182 1.12 5.25 -25.93
C ASP A 182 0.43 5.02 -27.30
N MET A 183 1.12 5.32 -28.41
CA MET A 183 0.57 5.13 -29.75
C MET A 183 0.39 3.66 -30.11
N LEU A 184 1.20 2.75 -29.52
CA LEU A 184 1.00 1.31 -29.70
C LEU A 184 -0.21 0.83 -28.88
N ARG A 185 -0.31 1.27 -27.62
CA ARG A 185 -1.46 0.93 -26.75
C ARG A 185 -2.79 1.34 -27.36
N LYS A 186 -2.86 2.53 -27.97
CA LYS A 186 -4.06 3.05 -28.65
C LYS A 186 -4.48 2.26 -29.90
N LYS A 187 -3.58 1.46 -30.47
CA LYS A 187 -3.91 0.58 -31.62
C LYS A 187 -4.53 -0.75 -31.19
N ILE A 188 -4.47 -1.09 -29.90
CA ILE A 188 -5.03 -2.32 -29.36
C ILE A 188 -6.55 -2.12 -29.27
N ASP A 189 -7.30 -2.98 -29.96
CA ASP A 189 -8.74 -3.12 -29.75
C ASP A 189 -8.99 -4.21 -28.70
N PRO A 190 -9.47 -3.87 -27.49
CA PRO A 190 -9.70 -4.84 -26.42
C PRO A 190 -10.66 -5.96 -26.83
N ASN A 191 -11.62 -5.69 -27.72
CA ASN A 191 -12.62 -6.69 -28.11
C ASN A 191 -11.99 -7.93 -28.78
N ARG A 192 -10.80 -7.78 -29.36
CA ARG A 192 -10.06 -8.88 -29.99
C ARG A 192 -9.46 -9.88 -29.00
N TYR A 193 -9.36 -9.50 -27.72
CA TYR A 193 -8.70 -10.29 -26.67
C TYR A 193 -9.66 -10.80 -25.59
N VAL A 194 -10.97 -10.66 -25.82
CA VAL A 194 -12.00 -11.23 -24.94
C VAL A 194 -11.97 -12.74 -25.01
N THR A 195 -12.00 -13.40 -23.86
CA THR A 195 -12.09 -14.85 -23.72
C THR A 195 -13.22 -15.22 -22.75
N ASP A 196 -13.50 -16.51 -22.59
CA ASP A 196 -14.48 -17.00 -21.62
C ASP A 196 -14.13 -16.61 -20.17
N SER A 197 -12.84 -16.39 -19.88
CA SER A 197 -12.34 -16.03 -18.54
C SER A 197 -11.96 -14.56 -18.40
N VAL A 198 -11.76 -13.83 -19.49
CA VAL A 198 -11.28 -12.45 -19.47
C VAL A 198 -12.20 -11.54 -20.28
N GLY A 199 -12.90 -10.66 -19.57
CA GLY A 199 -13.82 -9.69 -20.14
C GLY A 199 -13.20 -8.33 -20.42
N ILE A 200 -13.99 -7.45 -21.06
CA ILE A 200 -13.62 -6.06 -21.37
C ILE A 200 -13.15 -5.25 -20.14
N PRO A 201 -13.75 -5.36 -18.94
CA PRO A 201 -13.27 -4.61 -17.77
C PRO A 201 -11.80 -4.93 -17.45
N THR A 202 -11.44 -6.22 -17.38
CA THR A 202 -10.06 -6.66 -17.13
C THR A 202 -9.10 -6.14 -18.20
N LEU A 203 -9.49 -6.22 -19.47
CA LEU A 203 -8.64 -5.72 -20.58
C LEU A 203 -8.46 -4.20 -20.53
N THR A 204 -9.49 -3.47 -20.11
CA THR A 204 -9.43 -2.02 -19.92
C THR A 204 -8.47 -1.66 -18.79
N ASP A 205 -8.57 -2.37 -17.67
CA ASP A 205 -7.68 -2.19 -16.52
C ASP A 205 -6.23 -2.53 -16.88
N ILE A 206 -6.01 -3.63 -17.62
CA ILE A 206 -4.68 -3.99 -18.14
C ILE A 206 -4.10 -2.85 -18.99
N LEU A 207 -4.85 -2.31 -19.95
CA LEU A 207 -4.35 -1.22 -20.80
C LEU A 207 -4.06 0.06 -20.02
N ALA A 208 -4.87 0.40 -19.02
CA ALA A 208 -4.61 1.52 -18.13
C ALA A 208 -3.35 1.30 -17.29
N GLU A 209 -3.13 0.07 -16.84
CA GLU A 209 -1.96 -0.32 -16.07
C GLU A 209 -0.68 -0.33 -16.91
N LEU A 210 -0.76 -0.72 -18.19
CA LEU A 210 0.37 -0.61 -19.13
C LEU A 210 0.75 0.85 -19.45
N ASP A 211 -0.20 1.80 -19.32
CA ASP A 211 0.10 3.23 -19.45
C ASP A 211 0.89 3.77 -18.26
N LYS A 212 0.51 3.36 -17.04
CA LYS A 212 1.13 3.82 -15.79
C LYS A 212 1.34 2.64 -14.81
N PRO A 213 2.37 1.82 -15.03
CA PRO A 213 2.62 0.63 -14.21
C PRO A 213 2.83 0.97 -12.74
N GLY A 214 2.07 0.30 -11.87
CA GLY A 214 2.18 0.41 -10.43
C GLY A 214 1.81 1.81 -9.91
N ARG A 215 0.92 2.52 -10.62
CA ARG A 215 0.54 3.89 -10.27
C ARG A 215 0.09 3.95 -8.81
N ASP A 216 0.77 4.79 -8.04
CA ASP A 216 0.40 5.07 -6.67
C ASP A 216 -0.96 5.82 -6.64
N PRO A 217 -2.00 5.29 -5.97
CA PRO A 217 -3.29 5.96 -5.87
C PRO A 217 -3.28 7.13 -4.88
N ARG A 218 -2.24 7.27 -4.06
CA ARG A 218 -2.11 8.35 -3.07
C ARG A 218 -1.90 9.68 -3.78
N LYS A 219 -2.41 10.76 -3.16
CA LYS A 219 -2.14 12.12 -3.63
C LYS A 219 -0.65 12.41 -3.53
N GLN A 220 -0.14 13.21 -4.46
CA GLN A 220 1.21 13.74 -4.33
C GLN A 220 1.31 14.56 -3.04
N PHE A 221 2.45 14.47 -2.39
CA PHE A 221 2.69 15.19 -1.14
C PHE A 221 2.66 16.70 -1.41
N GLU A 222 1.74 17.39 -0.75
CA GLU A 222 1.71 18.84 -0.68
C GLU A 222 1.96 19.26 0.78
N SER A 223 2.91 20.16 1.00
CA SER A 223 3.20 20.62 2.36
C SER A 223 2.05 21.49 2.86
N PHE A 224 1.18 20.92 3.69
CA PHE A 224 0.20 21.70 4.44
C PHE A 224 0.93 22.65 5.40
N LYS A 225 0.55 23.93 5.37
CA LYS A 225 1.06 24.95 6.27
C LYS A 225 -0.10 25.64 6.94
N PHE A 226 -0.10 25.67 8.27
CA PHE A 226 -0.93 26.59 9.02
C PHE A 226 -0.53 28.03 8.68
N GLN A 227 -1.47 28.96 8.81
CA GLN A 227 -1.16 30.36 8.63
C GLN A 227 -0.14 30.80 9.70
N GLU A 228 1.00 31.32 9.25
CA GLU A 228 2.05 31.81 10.15
C GLU A 228 1.49 32.88 11.11
N GLY A 229 1.88 32.80 12.38
CA GLY A 229 1.43 33.71 13.43
C GLY A 229 0.09 33.34 14.08
N ILE A 230 -0.62 32.30 13.62
CA ILE A 230 -1.86 31.81 14.25
C ILE A 230 -1.58 30.51 15.03
N GLU A 231 -1.26 30.62 16.31
CA GLU A 231 -0.87 29.48 17.16
C GLU A 231 -1.75 29.32 18.42
N LYS A 232 -2.49 30.36 18.78
CA LYS A 232 -3.34 30.38 19.97
C LYS A 232 -4.73 30.86 19.63
N ILE A 233 -5.70 30.52 20.47
CA ILE A 233 -7.10 30.87 20.25
C ILE A 233 -7.31 32.40 20.19
N GLU A 234 -6.49 33.18 20.90
CA GLU A 234 -6.56 34.64 20.91
C GLU A 234 -6.12 35.27 19.57
N HIS A 235 -5.43 34.51 18.72
CA HIS A 235 -5.01 34.97 17.40
C HIS A 235 -6.14 34.87 16.36
N VAL A 236 -7.23 34.16 16.68
CA VAL A 236 -8.34 33.89 15.75
C VAL A 236 -9.43 34.94 15.90
N GLN A 237 -9.97 35.44 14.78
CA GLN A 237 -11.08 36.40 14.76
C GLN A 237 -12.24 35.88 13.90
N PRO A 238 -13.50 36.19 14.23
CA PRO A 238 -14.64 35.86 13.39
C PRO A 238 -14.46 36.35 11.95
N GLY A 239 -14.70 35.46 10.97
CA GLY A 239 -14.56 35.75 9.54
C GLY A 239 -13.20 35.37 8.93
N MET A 240 -12.23 34.90 9.71
CA MET A 240 -10.97 34.37 9.18
C MET A 240 -11.19 33.09 8.37
N SER A 241 -10.52 33.00 7.21
CA SER A 241 -10.41 31.76 6.43
C SER A 241 -9.02 31.19 6.64
N LEU A 242 -8.92 30.12 7.43
CA LEU A 242 -7.66 29.50 7.79
C LEU A 242 -7.54 28.10 7.17
N PRO A 243 -6.34 27.68 6.74
CA PRO A 243 -6.09 26.29 6.43
C PRO A 243 -6.21 25.46 7.72
N GLY A 244 -7.01 24.39 7.66
CA GLY A 244 -7.23 23.47 8.79
C GLY A 244 -7.14 22.01 8.35
N VAL A 245 -6.89 21.10 9.29
CA VAL A 245 -6.82 19.66 9.04
C VAL A 245 -7.92 18.99 9.83
N VAL A 246 -8.81 18.27 9.16
CA VAL A 246 -9.86 17.49 9.82
C VAL A 246 -9.20 16.45 10.72
N THR A 247 -9.46 16.54 12.02
CA THR A 247 -8.98 15.58 13.02
C THR A 247 -9.99 14.46 13.25
N ASN A 248 -11.29 14.73 13.09
CA ASN A 248 -12.34 13.72 13.28
C ASN A 248 -13.59 14.02 12.45
N VAL A 249 -14.30 12.98 12.00
CA VAL A 249 -15.56 13.08 11.25
C VAL A 249 -16.65 12.32 12.01
N THR A 250 -17.78 12.98 12.22
CA THR A 250 -18.93 12.43 12.94
C THR A 250 -20.19 12.56 12.09
N ALA A 251 -21.29 11.92 12.52
CA ALA A 251 -22.58 12.03 11.84
C ALA A 251 -23.14 13.46 11.78
N PHE A 252 -22.69 14.36 12.67
CA PHE A 252 -23.21 15.73 12.78
C PHE A 252 -22.22 16.81 12.32
N GLY A 253 -21.02 16.44 11.88
CA GLY A 253 -20.02 17.41 11.44
C GLY A 253 -18.59 16.89 11.51
N ALA A 254 -17.64 17.79 11.26
CA ALA A 254 -16.21 17.52 11.32
C ALA A 254 -15.52 18.43 12.35
N PHE A 255 -14.52 17.89 13.03
CA PHE A 255 -13.62 18.64 13.92
C PHE A 255 -12.35 18.96 13.14
N VAL A 256 -11.99 20.23 13.06
CA VAL A 256 -10.90 20.79 12.25
C VAL A 256 -9.95 21.57 13.14
#